data_AF-A0ABD1FD28-F1
#
_entry.id   AF-A0ABD1FD28-F1
#
_cell.length_a   1.000
_cell.length_b   1.000
_cell.length_c   1.000
_cell.angle_alpha   90.00
_cell.angle_beta   90.00
_cell.angle_gamma   90.00
#
_symmetry.space_group_name_H-M   'P 1'
#
loop_
_entity.id
_entity.type
_entity.pdbx_description
1 polymer ?
#
loop_
_entity_poly.entity_id
_entity_poly.type
_entity_poly.pdbx_seq_one_letter_code
_entity_poly.pdbx_strand_id
1 'polypeptide(L)'
;MEVILLFSSLFSVIVTSASINSECILNVTNPDYERKLPLPLYNSSSNYELATPHQGLIRLQTGQNISFLCSGIRNYVRQTNANVSTVTCIGDDQVKLFRMVFHIAEISCKNSVRGNVRATQEKCANNQGLVYQIGYQVTRTEWFTLITVCYIPSNGQTLYTRHILYGKEIKYRSKTKYRPDFSSSGQNDQITASLSYNQTFQKLVFNRILKSSLLARKFINDKSFLARGHLSPDADFLLAPTQFSTYFYINTAPQWQRINSANWKSVEITTRDLAVHYGDLDIITGTHDILTYLDQENNFQKIYLGNE
;
A
#
# COMPACT_ATOMS: atom_id res chain seq x y z
N MET A 1 69.54 -52.36 27.56
CA MET A 1 69.30 -51.41 26.47
C MET A 1 67.82 -51.50 26.13
N GLU A 2 67.00 -50.80 26.89
CA GLU A 2 65.54 -50.72 26.66
C GLU A 2 65.24 -49.34 26.09
N VAL A 3 64.63 -49.31 24.91
CA VAL A 3 64.23 -48.08 24.23
C VAL A 3 62.77 -47.83 24.59
N ILE A 4 62.54 -46.84 25.45
CA ILE A 4 61.19 -46.36 25.78
C ILE A 4 60.76 -45.40 24.67
N LEU A 5 59.80 -45.81 23.84
CA LEU A 5 59.15 -44.96 22.85
C LEU A 5 58.01 -44.18 23.53
N LEU A 6 58.26 -42.90 23.82
CA LEU A 6 57.23 -41.95 24.24
C LEU A 6 56.50 -41.42 22.99
N PHE A 7 55.27 -41.87 22.77
CA PHE A 7 54.35 -41.25 21.80
C PHE A 7 53.71 -40.02 22.44
N SER A 8 54.12 -38.82 22.02
CA SER A 8 53.41 -37.59 22.34
C SER A 8 52.29 -37.35 21.32
N SER A 9 51.06 -37.66 21.72
CA SER A 9 49.88 -37.28 20.93
C SER A 9 49.56 -35.81 21.18
N LEU A 10 49.99 -34.93 20.28
CA LEU A 10 49.49 -33.55 20.21
C LEU A 10 48.03 -33.57 19.71
N PHE A 11 47.08 -33.37 20.63
CA PHE A 11 45.71 -33.02 20.26
C PHE A 11 45.66 -31.54 19.89
N SER A 12 45.66 -31.25 18.58
CA SER A 12 45.38 -29.91 18.08
C SER A 12 43.87 -29.71 18.05
N VAL A 13 43.33 -29.00 19.04
CA VAL A 13 41.91 -28.58 19.04
C VAL A 13 41.80 -27.43 18.03
N ILE A 14 41.35 -27.74 16.82
CA ILE A 14 40.93 -26.72 15.86
C ILE A 14 39.58 -26.19 16.35
N VAL A 15 39.61 -25.10 17.12
CA VAL A 15 38.41 -24.31 17.40
C VAL A 15 38.05 -23.61 16.09
N THR A 16 37.16 -24.22 15.31
CA THR A 16 36.46 -23.48 14.26
C THR A 16 35.57 -22.46 14.97
N SER A 17 36.03 -21.21 15.09
CA SER A 17 35.13 -20.11 15.38
C SER A 17 34.15 -20.04 14.22
N ALA A 18 32.98 -20.67 14.37
CA ALA A 18 31.85 -20.32 13.52
C ALA A 18 31.64 -18.83 13.74
N SER A 19 31.95 -17.99 12.75
CA SER A 19 31.47 -16.62 12.78
C SER A 19 29.96 -16.75 12.76
N ILE A 20 29.33 -16.57 13.91
CA ILE A 20 27.90 -16.34 13.95
C ILE A 20 27.74 -15.04 13.19
N ASN A 21 27.38 -15.12 11.90
CA ASN A 21 27.00 -13.95 11.14
C ASN A 21 25.73 -13.45 11.80
N SER A 22 25.87 -12.49 12.71
CA SER A 22 24.76 -11.92 13.44
C SER A 22 23.97 -11.04 12.47
N GLU A 23 22.69 -11.37 12.30
CA GLU A 23 21.78 -10.66 11.41
C GLU A 23 21.01 -9.57 12.16
N CYS A 24 20.43 -8.65 11.40
CA CYS A 24 19.38 -7.77 11.90
C CYS A 24 18.06 -8.15 11.26
N ILE A 25 17.07 -8.45 12.09
CA ILE A 25 15.76 -8.94 11.68
C ILE A 25 14.71 -7.91 12.07
N LEU A 26 14.04 -7.34 11.07
CA LEU A 26 12.89 -6.46 11.27
C LEU A 26 11.61 -7.21 10.93
N ASN A 27 10.77 -7.46 11.93
CA ASN A 27 9.41 -7.93 11.71
C ASN A 27 8.51 -6.76 11.30
N VAL A 28 8.16 -6.68 10.01
CA VAL A 28 7.39 -5.56 9.47
C VAL A 28 5.88 -5.64 9.75
N THR A 29 5.43 -6.73 10.41
CA THR A 29 4.03 -6.99 10.76
C THR A 29 3.76 -6.98 12.26
N ASN A 30 4.74 -6.56 13.07
CA ASN A 30 4.56 -6.50 14.50
C ASN A 30 3.52 -5.42 14.88
N PRO A 31 2.41 -5.77 15.54
CA PRO A 31 1.33 -4.83 15.88
C PRO A 31 1.77 -3.67 16.79
N ASP A 32 2.84 -3.83 17.56
CA ASP A 32 3.33 -2.82 18.51
C ASP A 32 3.86 -1.57 17.81
N TYR A 33 4.43 -1.72 16.61
CA TYR A 33 5.07 -0.63 15.89
C TYR A 33 4.72 -0.50 14.41
N GLU A 34 4.06 -1.50 13.77
CA GLU A 34 3.78 -1.48 12.32
C GLU A 34 3.04 -0.21 11.85
N ARG A 35 2.21 0.40 12.71
CA ARG A 35 1.47 1.63 12.37
C ARG A 35 2.39 2.83 12.06
N LYS A 36 3.55 2.91 12.73
CA LYS A 36 4.54 3.98 12.54
C LYS A 36 5.84 3.47 11.92
N LEU A 37 5.81 2.25 11.38
CA LEU A 37 6.92 1.67 10.67
C LEU A 37 7.26 2.55 9.45
N PRO A 38 8.52 3.00 9.32
CA PRO A 38 8.96 3.66 8.10
C PRO A 38 8.86 2.71 6.90
N LEU A 39 8.72 3.24 5.69
CA LEU A 39 8.79 2.43 4.49
C LEU A 39 10.24 1.95 4.30
N PRO A 40 10.51 0.63 4.38
CA PRO A 40 11.85 0.10 4.19
C PRO A 40 12.17 0.01 2.69
N LEU A 41 13.34 0.51 2.30
CA LEU A 41 13.79 0.59 0.92
C LEU A 41 15.21 0.05 0.80
N TYR A 42 15.44 -0.82 -0.18
CA TYR A 42 16.79 -1.14 -0.62
C TYR A 42 17.30 -0.02 -1.50
N ASN A 43 18.51 0.46 -1.23
CA ASN A 43 19.20 1.44 -2.05
C ASN A 43 20.14 0.68 -2.98
N SER A 44 19.73 0.50 -4.24
CA SER A 44 20.60 -0.02 -5.30
C SER A 44 21.42 1.14 -5.91
N SER A 45 22.50 0.83 -6.62
CA SER A 45 23.37 1.85 -7.23
C SER A 45 22.67 2.81 -8.21
N SER A 46 21.46 2.51 -8.65
CA SER A 46 20.69 3.32 -9.60
C SER A 46 19.34 3.81 -9.08
N ASN A 47 18.65 3.08 -8.18
CA ASN A 47 17.32 3.45 -7.65
C ASN A 47 17.04 2.83 -6.27
N TYR A 48 16.01 3.35 -5.59
CA TYR A 48 15.38 2.77 -4.41
C TYR A 48 14.24 1.84 -4.82
N GLU A 49 14.25 0.66 -4.22
CA GLU A 49 13.21 -0.34 -4.38
C GLU A 49 12.57 -0.67 -3.03
N LEU A 50 11.29 -1.02 -3.04
CA LEU A 50 10.61 -1.49 -1.84
C LEU A 50 11.31 -2.74 -1.30
N ALA A 51 11.72 -2.71 -0.04
CA ALA A 51 12.25 -3.90 0.62
C ALA A 51 11.11 -4.88 0.89
N THR A 52 10.93 -5.80 -0.05
CA THR A 52 9.88 -6.83 0.03
C THR A 52 10.25 -7.82 1.13
N PRO A 53 9.45 -7.94 2.20
CA PRO A 53 9.76 -8.85 3.30
C PRO A 53 9.64 -10.31 2.84
N HIS A 54 10.45 -11.18 3.42
CA HIS A 54 10.29 -12.62 3.30
C HIS A 54 9.68 -13.19 4.57
N GLN A 55 8.48 -13.74 4.45
CA GLN A 55 7.67 -14.23 5.57
C GLN A 55 7.34 -13.16 6.62
N GLY A 56 7.12 -11.92 6.17
CA GLY A 56 6.87 -10.78 7.06
C GLY A 56 8.12 -10.25 7.77
N LEU A 57 9.31 -10.70 7.37
CA LEU A 57 10.59 -10.32 7.97
C LEU A 57 11.53 -9.74 6.91
N ILE A 58 12.19 -8.64 7.24
CA ILE A 58 13.35 -8.13 6.50
C ILE A 58 14.60 -8.59 7.26
N ARG A 59 15.51 -9.28 6.57
CA ARG A 59 16.78 -9.76 7.14
C ARG A 59 17.94 -9.04 6.49
N LEU A 60 18.84 -8.53 7.32
CA LEU A 60 20.06 -7.86 6.90
C LEU A 60 21.25 -8.59 7.49
N GLN A 61 22.22 -8.95 6.65
CA GLN A 61 23.53 -9.41 7.10
C GLN A 61 24.31 -8.24 7.70
N THR A 62 25.26 -8.54 8.61
CA THR A 62 26.18 -7.54 9.14
C THR A 62 26.83 -6.74 7.98
N GLY A 63 26.83 -5.41 8.09
CA GLY A 63 27.35 -4.49 7.08
C GLY A 63 26.37 -4.11 5.98
N GLN A 64 25.22 -4.79 5.84
CA GLN A 64 24.19 -4.40 4.87
C GLN A 64 23.45 -3.14 5.31
N ASN A 65 23.07 -2.33 4.31
CA ASN A 65 22.33 -1.09 4.51
C ASN A 65 20.86 -1.25 4.14
N ILE A 66 20.00 -0.51 4.85
CA ILE A 66 18.60 -0.30 4.44
C ILE A 66 18.22 1.15 4.71
N SER A 67 17.38 1.72 3.85
CA SER A 67 16.85 3.06 4.02
C SER A 67 15.41 3.02 4.54
N PHE A 68 15.11 3.89 5.49
CA PHE A 68 13.79 4.05 6.09
C PHE A 68 13.20 5.40 5.69
N LEU A 69 12.09 5.38 4.95
CA LEU A 69 11.39 6.57 4.49
C LEU A 69 10.15 6.86 5.36
N CYS A 70 10.10 8.07 5.90
CA CYS A 70 8.95 8.66 6.58
C CYS A 70 8.28 9.72 5.70
N SER A 71 7.49 9.28 4.72
CA SER A 71 6.74 10.20 3.85
C SER A 71 5.51 10.80 4.55
N GLY A 72 5.02 11.92 4.02
CA GLY A 72 3.88 12.67 4.53
C GLY A 72 4.24 14.02 5.14
N ILE A 73 3.23 14.85 5.38
CA ILE A 73 3.40 16.23 5.88
C ILE A 73 4.02 16.21 7.28
N ARG A 74 5.16 16.90 7.43
CA ARG A 74 5.91 17.02 8.70
C ARG A 74 6.22 15.66 9.34
N ASN A 75 6.41 14.62 8.53
CA ASN A 75 6.80 13.29 8.96
C ASN A 75 8.31 13.10 8.79
N TYR A 76 8.94 12.35 9.68
CA TYR A 76 10.38 12.12 9.70
C TYR A 76 10.72 10.91 10.59
N VAL A 77 11.91 10.34 10.39
CA VAL A 77 12.50 9.31 11.26
C VAL A 77 12.87 9.96 12.59
N ARG A 78 12.34 9.44 13.70
CA ARG A 78 12.42 10.09 15.02
C ARG A 78 13.86 10.32 15.51
N GLN A 79 14.75 9.39 15.19
CA GLN A 79 16.15 9.40 15.62
C GLN A 79 16.97 10.51 14.94
N THR A 80 16.54 10.99 13.77
CA THR A 80 17.36 11.85 12.91
C THR A 80 16.67 13.16 12.52
N ASN A 81 15.34 13.23 12.70
CA ASN A 81 14.49 14.29 12.17
C ASN A 81 14.59 14.47 10.65
N ALA A 82 15.04 13.44 9.91
CA ALA A 82 15.11 13.43 8.45
C ALA A 82 13.97 12.60 7.85
N ASN A 83 13.55 12.93 6.63
CA ASN A 83 12.51 12.19 5.91
C ASN A 83 12.98 10.78 5.52
N VAL A 84 14.26 10.62 5.20
CA VAL A 84 14.90 9.34 4.89
C VAL A 84 16.11 9.18 5.79
N SER A 85 16.33 7.98 6.30
CA SER A 85 17.56 7.65 7.03
C SER A 85 18.02 6.25 6.68
N THR A 86 19.31 6.13 6.35
CA THR A 86 19.94 4.84 6.07
C THR A 86 20.61 4.32 7.33
N VAL A 87 20.33 3.07 7.67
CA VAL A 87 20.98 2.36 8.77
C VAL A 87 21.85 1.23 8.22
N THR A 88 22.88 0.86 8.97
CA THR A 88 23.75 -0.28 8.67
C THR A 88 23.56 -1.36 9.73
N CYS A 89 23.28 -2.59 9.33
CA CYS A 89 23.22 -3.70 10.28
C CYS A 89 24.60 -3.96 10.91
N ILE A 90 24.65 -4.07 12.24
CA ILE A 90 25.87 -4.47 12.96
C ILE A 90 25.71 -5.80 13.70
N GLY A 91 24.54 -6.46 13.56
CA GLY A 91 24.23 -7.75 14.13
C GLY A 91 23.36 -7.69 15.38
N ASP A 92 22.77 -8.83 15.76
CA ASP A 92 21.92 -9.01 16.95
C ASP A 92 20.76 -8.00 17.01
N ASP A 93 20.10 -7.80 15.87
CA ASP A 93 19.03 -6.80 15.66
C ASP A 93 19.45 -5.35 15.90
N GLN A 94 20.75 -5.07 16.02
CA GLN A 94 21.28 -3.73 16.20
C GLN A 94 21.71 -3.11 14.88
N VAL A 95 21.34 -1.85 14.70
CA VAL A 95 21.70 -1.06 13.52
C VAL A 95 22.44 0.21 13.94
N LYS A 96 23.48 0.54 13.18
CA LYS A 96 24.18 1.81 13.28
C LYS A 96 23.43 2.86 12.46
N LEU A 97 23.09 3.97 13.11
CA LEU A 97 22.53 5.15 12.48
C LEU A 97 23.39 6.35 12.85
N PHE A 98 24.14 6.86 11.88
CA PHE A 98 25.24 7.81 12.11
C PHE A 98 26.29 7.27 13.10
N ARG A 99 26.41 7.85 14.30
CA ARG A 99 27.35 7.45 15.36
C ARG A 99 26.68 6.69 16.51
N MET A 100 25.37 6.48 16.44
CA MET A 100 24.59 5.82 17.48
C MET A 100 24.17 4.42 17.04
N VAL A 101 23.87 3.58 18.02
CA VAL A 101 23.37 2.21 17.83
C VAL A 101 21.96 2.14 18.40
N PHE A 102 21.06 1.51 17.65
CA PHE A 102 19.66 1.29 18.04
C PHE A 102 19.27 -0.14 17.72
N HIS A 103 18.24 -0.66 18.39
CA HIS A 103 17.56 -1.84 17.86
C HIS A 103 16.78 -1.46 16.59
N ILE A 104 16.81 -2.29 15.56
CA ILE A 104 16.16 -1.99 14.27
C ILE A 104 14.65 -1.73 14.43
N ALA A 105 14.01 -2.39 15.38
CA ALA A 105 12.60 -2.22 15.71
C ALA A 105 12.26 -0.85 16.34
N GLU A 106 13.25 -0.12 16.87
CA GLU A 106 13.05 1.21 17.44
C GLU A 106 12.97 2.31 16.36
N ILE A 107 13.49 2.03 15.16
CA ILE A 107 13.50 2.98 14.05
C ILE A 107 12.06 3.21 13.59
N SER A 108 11.55 4.42 13.83
CA SER A 108 10.13 4.73 13.68
C SER A 108 9.90 6.14 13.17
N CYS A 109 8.78 6.33 12.48
CA CYS A 109 8.35 7.63 12.02
C CYS A 109 7.63 8.42 13.11
N LYS A 110 7.61 9.75 12.98
CA LYS A 110 6.78 10.62 13.82
C LYS A 110 5.30 10.20 13.73
N ASN A 111 4.79 10.07 12.51
CA ASN A 111 3.43 9.74 12.13
C ASN A 111 3.39 8.49 11.23
N SER A 112 2.21 7.89 11.06
CA SER A 112 2.01 6.81 10.09
C SER A 112 2.41 7.25 8.69
N VAL A 113 3.17 6.41 7.98
CA VAL A 113 3.61 6.71 6.63
C VAL A 113 2.52 6.40 5.63
N ARG A 114 2.29 7.31 4.70
CA ARG A 114 1.38 7.17 3.59
C ARG A 114 2.06 7.75 2.36
N GLY A 115 1.81 7.13 1.21
CA GLY A 115 2.25 7.64 -0.09
C GLY A 115 1.59 8.96 -0.45
N ASN A 116 1.96 9.47 -1.61
CA ASN A 116 1.39 10.65 -2.24
C ASN A 116 0.96 10.30 -3.68
N VAL A 117 0.30 11.25 -4.34
CA VAL A 117 -0.13 11.13 -5.72
C VAL A 117 0.68 12.09 -6.58
N ARG A 118 1.10 11.65 -7.76
CA ARG A 118 1.57 12.54 -8.83
C ARG A 118 0.83 12.24 -10.14
N ALA A 119 0.45 13.29 -10.85
CA ALA A 119 0.02 13.19 -12.24
C ALA A 119 1.24 13.03 -13.15
N THR A 120 1.11 12.29 -14.24
CA THR A 120 2.13 12.19 -15.29
C THR A 120 1.63 12.92 -16.55
N GLN A 121 2.42 12.91 -17.62
CA GLN A 121 1.96 13.37 -18.95
C GLN A 121 1.47 12.21 -19.83
N GLU A 122 1.53 10.98 -19.33
CA GLU A 122 1.16 9.78 -20.09
C GLU A 122 -0.35 9.66 -20.18
N LYS A 123 -0.85 9.48 -21.40
CA LYS A 123 -2.26 9.23 -21.69
C LYS A 123 -2.57 7.73 -21.56
N CYS A 124 -3.79 7.41 -21.17
CA CYS A 124 -4.26 6.02 -21.05
C CYS A 124 -5.66 5.85 -21.63
N ALA A 125 -6.07 4.59 -21.83
CA ALA A 125 -7.38 4.22 -22.37
C ALA A 125 -7.72 4.98 -23.67
N ASN A 126 -6.87 4.87 -24.69
CA ASN A 126 -7.04 5.55 -25.98
C ASN A 126 -7.24 7.07 -25.85
N ASN A 127 -6.40 7.71 -25.03
CA ASN A 127 -6.41 9.16 -24.76
C ASN A 127 -7.63 9.69 -23.97
N GLN A 128 -8.46 8.82 -23.40
CA GLN A 128 -9.58 9.26 -22.54
C GLN A 128 -9.11 9.74 -21.17
N GLY A 129 -8.06 9.12 -20.63
CA GLY A 129 -7.53 9.42 -19.30
C GLY A 129 -6.07 9.86 -19.29
N LEU A 130 -5.62 10.25 -18.10
CA LEU A 130 -4.22 10.52 -17.78
C LEU A 130 -3.75 9.50 -16.73
N VAL A 131 -2.50 9.08 -16.84
CA VAL A 131 -1.87 8.23 -15.85
C VAL A 131 -1.46 9.06 -14.63
N TYR A 132 -1.94 8.61 -13.48
CA TYR A 132 -1.53 9.05 -12.16
C TYR A 132 -0.76 7.91 -11.49
N GLN A 133 0.13 8.27 -10.58
CA GLN A 133 0.90 7.32 -9.78
C GLN A 133 0.67 7.62 -8.31
N ILE A 134 0.22 6.60 -7.59
CA ILE A 134 0.21 6.59 -6.13
C ILE A 134 1.51 5.90 -5.69
N GLY A 135 2.28 6.55 -4.84
CA GLY A 135 3.62 6.08 -4.53
C GLY A 135 4.33 6.96 -3.52
N TYR A 136 5.65 6.95 -3.56
CA TYR A 136 6.48 7.64 -2.59
C TYR A 136 7.56 8.44 -3.28
N GLN A 137 7.64 9.73 -2.94
CA GLN A 137 8.79 10.54 -3.26
C GLN A 137 9.92 10.18 -2.29
N VAL A 138 10.97 9.52 -2.80
CA VAL A 138 12.10 9.05 -1.99
C VAL A 138 13.17 10.14 -1.89
N THR A 139 13.47 10.77 -3.02
CA THR A 139 14.36 11.93 -3.12
C THR A 139 13.68 13.04 -3.92
N ARG A 140 14.37 14.15 -4.19
CA ARG A 140 13.82 15.24 -5.00
C ARG A 140 13.45 14.78 -6.42
N THR A 141 14.24 13.88 -6.99
CA THR A 141 14.10 13.42 -8.39
C THR A 141 13.48 12.03 -8.50
N GLU A 142 13.44 11.27 -7.40
CA GLU A 142 13.11 9.87 -7.44
C GLU A 142 11.76 9.56 -6.81
N TRP A 143 11.03 8.70 -7.51
CA TRP A 143 9.68 8.29 -7.16
C TRP A 143 9.52 6.80 -7.32
N PHE A 144 9.06 6.15 -6.26
CA PHE A 144 8.66 4.76 -6.27
C PHE A 144 7.14 4.66 -6.46
N THR A 145 6.69 4.06 -7.56
CA THR A 145 5.25 3.87 -7.85
C THR A 145 4.75 2.58 -7.20
N LEU A 146 3.67 2.69 -6.42
CA LEU A 146 2.99 1.56 -5.80
C LEU A 146 1.75 1.13 -6.60
N ILE A 147 0.97 2.10 -7.09
CA ILE A 147 -0.24 1.89 -7.88
C ILE A 147 -0.22 2.86 -9.05
N THR A 148 -0.42 2.33 -10.26
CA THR A 148 -0.68 3.14 -11.44
C THR A 148 -2.18 3.28 -11.60
N VAL A 149 -2.66 4.48 -11.89
CA VAL A 149 -4.09 4.81 -11.98
C VAL A 149 -4.35 5.49 -13.32
N CYS A 150 -5.26 4.97 -14.13
CA CYS A 150 -5.79 5.67 -15.28
C CYS A 150 -7.06 6.43 -14.88
N TYR A 151 -6.98 7.77 -14.93
CA TYR A 151 -7.98 8.65 -14.34
C TYR A 151 -8.43 9.73 -15.33
N ILE A 152 -9.73 10.06 -15.31
CA ILE A 152 -10.33 11.16 -16.06
C ILE A 152 -10.58 12.31 -15.07
N PRO A 153 -9.75 13.37 -15.05
CA PRO A 153 -9.83 14.40 -14.02
C PRO A 153 -11.08 15.29 -14.11
N SER A 154 -11.67 15.41 -15.31
CA SER A 154 -12.80 16.31 -15.55
C SER A 154 -14.10 15.85 -14.88
N ASN A 155 -14.31 14.54 -14.72
CA ASN A 155 -15.51 13.97 -14.12
C ASN A 155 -15.22 13.09 -12.88
N GLY A 156 -13.95 12.99 -12.49
CA GLY A 156 -13.53 12.24 -11.32
C GLY A 156 -13.61 10.72 -11.47
N GLN A 157 -13.53 10.20 -12.70
CA GLN A 157 -13.67 8.77 -12.99
C GLN A 157 -12.32 8.06 -13.03
N THR A 158 -12.19 6.97 -12.27
CA THR A 158 -11.09 6.01 -12.44
C THR A 158 -11.47 4.92 -13.42
N LEU A 159 -10.73 4.81 -14.53
CA LEU A 159 -10.94 3.79 -15.55
C LEU A 159 -10.36 2.46 -15.11
N TYR A 160 -9.11 2.47 -14.62
CA TYR A 160 -8.49 1.31 -14.02
C TYR A 160 -7.35 1.70 -13.07
N THR A 161 -6.99 0.77 -12.19
CA THR A 161 -5.75 0.78 -11.44
C THR A 161 -4.94 -0.47 -11.74
N ARG A 162 -3.63 -0.38 -11.55
CA ARG A 162 -2.68 -1.48 -11.74
C ARG A 162 -1.69 -1.55 -10.59
N HIS A 163 -1.49 -2.72 -10.02
CA HIS A 163 -0.52 -2.98 -8.95
C HIS A 163 0.02 -4.41 -9.02
N ILE A 164 1.17 -4.64 -8.38
CA ILE A 164 1.74 -5.97 -8.21
C ILE A 164 1.21 -6.57 -6.91
N LEU A 165 0.71 -7.80 -7.00
CA LEU A 165 0.28 -8.63 -5.89
C LEU A 165 1.34 -9.71 -5.64
N TYR A 166 2.06 -9.60 -4.52
CA TYR A 166 3.17 -10.50 -4.17
C TYR A 166 2.65 -11.83 -3.59
N GLY A 167 2.46 -12.83 -4.45
CA GLY A 167 1.73 -14.06 -4.13
C GLY A 167 2.35 -14.89 -3.01
N LYS A 168 3.67 -15.06 -3.01
CA LYS A 168 4.37 -15.84 -1.96
C LYS A 168 4.31 -15.17 -0.58
N GLU A 169 4.24 -13.85 -0.57
CA GLU A 169 4.34 -13.03 0.64
C GLU A 169 2.99 -12.57 1.17
N ILE A 170 1.92 -12.62 0.37
CA ILE A 170 0.62 -12.03 0.72
C ILE A 170 0.00 -12.61 1.99
N LYS A 171 0.27 -13.88 2.32
CA LYS A 171 -0.20 -14.51 3.56
C LYS A 171 0.44 -13.93 4.82
N TYR A 172 1.61 -13.31 4.68
CA TYR A 172 2.38 -12.66 5.73
C TYR A 172 2.27 -11.14 5.70
N ARG A 173 1.32 -10.57 4.95
CA ARG A 173 1.07 -9.13 4.94
C ARG A 173 0.70 -8.61 6.33
N SER A 174 0.90 -7.31 6.54
CA SER A 174 0.38 -6.58 7.69
C SER A 174 -1.11 -6.82 7.86
N LYS A 175 -1.51 -7.00 9.13
CA LYS A 175 -2.91 -7.17 9.56
C LYS A 175 -3.37 -5.98 10.39
N THR A 176 -2.76 -4.82 10.18
CA THR A 176 -3.06 -3.61 10.92
C THR A 176 -4.55 -3.29 10.87
N LYS A 177 -5.10 -2.91 12.02
CA LYS A 177 -6.52 -2.51 12.14
C LYS A 177 -6.73 -1.03 11.81
N TYR A 178 -5.66 -0.23 11.83
CA TYR A 178 -5.74 1.19 11.53
C TYR A 178 -5.99 1.41 10.04
N ARG A 179 -6.91 2.32 9.71
CA ARG A 179 -7.23 2.71 8.34
C ARG A 179 -7.29 4.24 8.29
N PRO A 180 -6.49 4.92 7.46
CA PRO A 180 -6.57 6.37 7.35
C PRO A 180 -7.83 6.81 6.61
N ASP A 181 -8.19 8.08 6.75
CA ASP A 181 -9.25 8.68 5.92
C ASP A 181 -8.86 8.74 4.44
N PHE A 182 -9.87 8.77 3.57
CA PHE A 182 -9.64 8.93 2.15
C PHE A 182 -9.15 10.35 1.81
N SER A 183 -8.10 10.44 0.99
CA SER A 183 -7.54 11.72 0.54
C SER A 183 -8.07 12.09 -0.85
N SER A 184 -8.32 13.39 -1.04
CA SER A 184 -8.66 14.02 -2.32
C SER A 184 -7.45 14.31 -3.21
N SER A 185 -6.21 14.09 -2.73
CA SER A 185 -5.01 14.27 -3.56
C SER A 185 -5.13 13.54 -4.90
N GLY A 186 -4.81 14.23 -5.99
CA GLY A 186 -4.95 13.74 -7.36
C GLY A 186 -6.28 14.10 -8.04
N GLN A 187 -7.29 14.52 -7.29
CA GLN A 187 -8.54 15.04 -7.87
C GLN A 187 -8.39 16.48 -8.34
N ASN A 188 -9.22 16.86 -9.30
CA ASN A 188 -9.49 18.26 -9.63
C ASN A 188 -10.30 18.90 -8.49
N ASP A 189 -10.06 20.18 -8.20
CA ASP A 189 -10.73 20.97 -7.15
C ASP A 189 -12.26 21.01 -7.30
N GLN A 190 -12.78 20.80 -8.51
CA GLN A 190 -14.23 20.71 -8.77
C GLN A 190 -14.84 19.38 -8.31
N ILE A 191 -14.04 18.33 -8.09
CA ILE A 191 -14.50 17.01 -7.65
C ILE A 191 -14.51 16.97 -6.13
N THR A 192 -15.70 16.78 -5.56
CA THR A 192 -15.91 16.68 -4.10
C THR A 192 -16.25 15.25 -3.70
N ALA A 193 -15.35 14.29 -3.98
CA ALA A 193 -15.63 12.87 -3.76
C ALA A 193 -16.06 12.55 -2.31
N SER A 194 -15.50 13.23 -1.30
CA SER A 194 -15.91 13.05 0.09
C SER A 194 -17.39 13.35 0.34
N LEU A 195 -17.91 14.39 -0.33
CA LEU A 195 -19.33 14.74 -0.32
C LEU A 195 -20.15 13.72 -1.13
N SER A 196 -19.68 13.34 -2.33
CA SER A 196 -20.32 12.36 -3.21
C SER A 196 -20.60 11.01 -2.54
N TYR A 197 -19.72 10.57 -1.64
CA TYR A 197 -19.90 9.33 -0.89
C TYR A 197 -20.76 9.45 0.39
N ASN A 198 -21.23 10.67 0.73
CA ASN A 198 -22.16 10.85 1.84
C ASN A 198 -23.57 10.37 1.44
N GLN A 199 -24.18 9.50 2.24
CA GLN A 199 -25.49 8.91 1.90
C GLN A 199 -26.61 9.94 1.76
N THR A 200 -26.61 11.00 2.58
CA THR A 200 -27.59 12.08 2.46
C THR A 200 -27.44 12.79 1.11
N PHE A 201 -26.19 13.06 0.72
CA PHE A 201 -25.91 13.63 -0.60
C PHE A 201 -26.29 12.69 -1.75
N GLN A 202 -26.01 11.39 -1.63
CA GLN A 202 -26.46 10.39 -2.60
C GLN A 202 -27.98 10.35 -2.74
N LYS A 203 -28.73 10.43 -1.64
CA LYS A 203 -30.21 10.52 -1.67
C LYS A 203 -30.66 11.75 -2.45
N LEU A 204 -30.00 12.90 -2.28
CA LEU A 204 -30.30 14.14 -3.01
C LEU A 204 -30.01 13.99 -4.52
N VAL A 205 -28.86 13.43 -4.87
CA VAL A 205 -28.46 13.22 -6.27
C VAL A 205 -29.40 12.22 -6.96
N PHE A 206 -29.70 11.07 -6.33
CA PHE A 206 -30.64 10.09 -6.87
C PHE A 206 -32.05 10.67 -7.01
N ASN A 207 -32.51 11.48 -6.06
CA ASN A 207 -33.81 12.15 -6.16
C ASN A 207 -33.87 13.08 -7.38
N ARG A 208 -32.80 13.83 -7.64
CA ARG A 208 -32.68 14.70 -8.82
C ARG A 208 -32.69 13.90 -10.12
N ILE A 209 -31.80 12.91 -10.24
CA ILE A 209 -31.63 12.12 -11.47
C ILE A 209 -32.90 11.32 -11.79
N LEU A 210 -33.48 10.64 -10.80
CA LEU A 210 -34.67 9.80 -10.98
C LEU A 210 -35.99 10.58 -10.93
N LYS A 211 -35.90 11.90 -10.70
CA LYS A 211 -37.03 12.83 -10.52
C LYS A 211 -38.03 12.41 -9.44
N SER A 212 -37.66 11.52 -8.52
CA SER A 212 -38.58 10.96 -7.53
C SER A 212 -37.88 10.55 -6.23
N SER A 213 -38.32 11.17 -5.13
CA SER A 213 -37.81 10.86 -3.80
C SER A 213 -38.21 9.45 -3.35
N LEU A 214 -39.35 8.95 -3.82
CA LEU A 214 -39.81 7.59 -3.54
C LEU A 214 -38.92 6.55 -4.24
N LEU A 215 -38.57 6.77 -5.52
CA LEU A 215 -37.63 5.91 -6.24
C LEU A 215 -36.22 5.98 -5.64
N ALA A 216 -35.73 7.17 -5.33
CA ALA A 216 -34.41 7.35 -4.72
C ALA A 216 -34.23 6.56 -3.41
N ARG A 217 -35.25 6.52 -2.55
CA ARG A 217 -35.23 5.76 -1.29
C ARG A 217 -35.15 4.24 -1.47
N LYS A 218 -35.60 3.70 -2.63
CA LYS A 218 -35.44 2.28 -2.95
C LYS A 218 -33.97 1.92 -3.14
N PHE A 219 -33.19 2.81 -3.73
CA PHE A 219 -31.77 2.60 -4.00
C PHE A 219 -30.86 3.04 -2.86
N ILE A 220 -31.14 4.21 -2.27
CA ILE A 220 -30.32 4.81 -1.20
C ILE A 220 -31.07 4.83 0.13
N ASN A 221 -30.63 4.00 1.05
CA ASN A 221 -31.12 3.85 2.42
C ASN A 221 -30.01 3.31 3.33
N ASP A 222 -30.32 3.11 4.60
CA ASP A 222 -29.32 2.74 5.62
C ASP A 222 -28.63 1.39 5.32
N LYS A 223 -29.25 0.54 4.49
CA LYS A 223 -28.73 -0.79 4.10
C LYS A 223 -28.27 -0.86 2.63
N SER A 224 -28.40 0.21 1.87
CA SER A 224 -28.10 0.26 0.44
C SER A 224 -27.61 1.65 0.06
N PHE A 225 -26.35 1.76 -0.31
CA PHE A 225 -25.71 3.01 -0.72
C PHE A 225 -24.45 2.68 -1.52
N LEU A 226 -23.90 3.68 -2.21
CA LEU A 226 -22.65 3.53 -2.94
C LEU A 226 -21.48 3.85 -2.02
N ALA A 227 -20.59 2.89 -1.83
CA ALA A 227 -19.40 3.00 -1.02
C ALA A 227 -18.15 3.26 -1.87
N ARG A 228 -17.09 3.68 -1.19
CA ARG A 228 -15.74 3.85 -1.74
C ARG A 228 -15.12 2.47 -2.01
N GLY A 229 -15.52 1.83 -3.10
CA GLY A 229 -14.98 0.53 -3.49
C GLY A 229 -13.55 0.69 -4.00
N HIS A 230 -12.58 0.07 -3.33
CA HIS A 230 -11.19 0.11 -3.78
C HIS A 230 -11.03 -0.66 -5.09
N LEU A 231 -10.18 -0.15 -5.99
CA LEU A 231 -9.77 -0.86 -7.21
C LEU A 231 -8.46 -1.64 -6.98
N SER A 232 -7.48 -1.02 -6.31
CA SER A 232 -6.35 -1.71 -5.68
C SER A 232 -6.58 -1.77 -4.16
N PRO A 233 -7.06 -2.89 -3.60
CA PRO A 233 -7.48 -2.98 -2.20
C PRO A 233 -6.30 -3.03 -1.23
N ASP A 234 -6.49 -2.50 -0.01
CA ASP A 234 -5.45 -2.46 1.02
C ASP A 234 -4.88 -3.84 1.35
N ALA A 235 -5.73 -4.87 1.37
CA ALA A 235 -5.35 -6.25 1.65
C ALA A 235 -4.40 -6.88 0.61
N ASP A 236 -4.11 -6.22 -0.51
CA ASP A 236 -3.13 -6.67 -1.52
C ASP A 236 -1.69 -6.22 -1.22
N PHE A 237 -1.51 -5.33 -0.25
CA PHE A 237 -0.20 -4.73 0.05
C PHE A 237 0.41 -5.31 1.34
N LEU A 238 1.72 -5.52 1.33
CA LEU A 238 2.43 -6.26 2.37
C LEU A 238 2.66 -5.47 3.66
N LEU A 239 2.91 -4.16 3.56
CA LEU A 239 3.31 -3.32 4.69
C LEU A 239 2.18 -2.36 5.08
N ALA A 240 1.98 -2.10 6.36
CA ALA A 240 1.06 -1.06 6.84
C ALA A 240 1.16 0.27 6.06
N PRO A 241 2.35 0.87 5.82
CA PRO A 241 2.45 2.08 4.99
C PRO A 241 1.95 1.93 3.55
N THR A 242 2.21 0.77 2.92
CA THR A 242 1.69 0.48 1.56
C THR A 242 0.17 0.27 1.56
N GLN A 243 -0.39 -0.32 2.61
CA GLN A 243 -1.84 -0.44 2.79
C GLN A 243 -2.50 0.94 2.99
N PHE A 244 -1.90 1.81 3.81
CA PHE A 244 -2.42 3.18 4.02
C PHE A 244 -2.42 4.01 2.73
N SER A 245 -1.56 3.65 1.78
CA SER A 245 -1.42 4.32 0.49
C SER A 245 -2.54 3.96 -0.49
N THR A 246 -3.43 3.01 -0.20
CA THR A 246 -4.57 2.71 -1.09
C THR A 246 -5.74 3.68 -0.93
N TYR A 247 -5.77 4.47 0.15
CA TYR A 247 -6.91 5.27 0.58
C TYR A 247 -7.04 6.60 -0.19
N PHE A 248 -6.78 6.63 -1.49
CA PHE A 248 -7.04 7.81 -2.33
C PHE A 248 -8.32 7.58 -3.12
N TYR A 249 -9.16 8.60 -3.24
CA TYR A 249 -10.40 8.49 -4.01
C TYR A 249 -10.15 8.13 -5.49
N ILE A 250 -9.01 8.54 -6.07
CA ILE A 250 -8.62 8.12 -7.43
C ILE A 250 -8.35 6.61 -7.55
N ASN A 251 -8.20 5.88 -6.44
CA ASN A 251 -8.13 4.42 -6.37
C ASN A 251 -9.49 3.79 -6.02
N THR A 252 -10.60 4.51 -6.27
CA THR A 252 -11.94 4.03 -5.96
C THR A 252 -12.90 4.17 -7.12
N ALA A 253 -13.95 3.35 -7.08
CA ALA A 253 -15.16 3.54 -7.86
C ALA A 253 -16.39 3.40 -6.95
N PRO A 254 -17.50 4.07 -7.27
CA PRO A 254 -18.76 3.85 -6.57
C PRO A 254 -19.22 2.40 -6.72
N GLN A 255 -19.29 1.67 -5.61
CA GLN A 255 -19.79 0.30 -5.58
C GLN A 255 -20.94 0.18 -4.60
N TRP A 256 -21.99 -0.56 -4.96
CA TRP A 256 -23.05 -0.85 -4.01
C TRP A 256 -22.45 -1.52 -2.77
N GLN A 257 -22.71 -0.99 -1.58
CA GLN A 257 -22.07 -1.45 -0.33
C GLN A 257 -22.21 -2.97 -0.14
N ARG A 258 -23.35 -3.56 -0.53
CA ARG A 258 -23.58 -5.00 -0.46
C ARG A 258 -22.69 -5.79 -1.42
N ILE A 259 -22.37 -5.26 -2.59
CA ILE A 259 -21.44 -5.87 -3.54
C ILE A 259 -20.01 -5.72 -3.02
N ASN A 260 -19.61 -4.51 -2.64
CA ASN A 260 -18.28 -4.18 -2.11
C ASN A 260 -17.90 -5.07 -0.91
N SER A 261 -18.81 -5.24 0.05
CA SER A 261 -18.55 -6.01 1.28
C SER A 261 -18.76 -7.53 1.17
N ALA A 262 -19.30 -8.03 0.06
CA ALA A 262 -19.56 -9.45 -0.17
C ALA A 262 -18.92 -9.95 -1.47
N ASN A 263 -19.64 -9.94 -2.58
CA ASN A 263 -19.20 -10.57 -3.82
C ASN A 263 -17.85 -10.03 -4.31
N TRP A 264 -17.65 -8.70 -4.26
CA TRP A 264 -16.40 -8.09 -4.67
C TRP A 264 -15.23 -8.52 -3.77
N LYS A 265 -15.45 -8.52 -2.45
CA LYS A 265 -14.50 -9.07 -1.48
C LYS A 265 -14.14 -10.53 -1.77
N SER A 266 -15.10 -11.34 -2.22
CA SER A 266 -14.84 -12.74 -2.62
C SER A 266 -13.92 -12.83 -3.83
N VAL A 267 -14.09 -11.95 -4.82
CA VAL A 267 -13.20 -11.85 -5.98
C VAL A 267 -11.79 -11.48 -5.51
N GLU A 268 -11.66 -10.44 -4.68
CA GLU A 268 -10.35 -10.03 -4.14
C GLU A 268 -9.66 -11.16 -3.35
N ILE A 269 -10.40 -11.93 -2.54
CA ILE A 269 -9.85 -13.10 -1.81
C ILE A 269 -9.36 -14.15 -2.80
N THR A 270 -10.18 -14.51 -3.78
CA THR A 270 -9.84 -15.52 -4.79
C THR A 270 -8.61 -15.12 -5.59
N THR A 271 -8.47 -13.84 -5.96
CA THR A 271 -7.27 -13.32 -6.64
C THR A 271 -6.01 -13.51 -5.80
N ARG A 272 -6.08 -13.28 -4.48
CA ARG A 272 -4.95 -13.54 -3.57
C ARG A 272 -4.62 -15.02 -3.45
N ASP A 273 -5.62 -15.89 -3.40
CA ASP A 273 -5.41 -17.34 -3.36
C ASP A 273 -4.76 -17.84 -4.67
N LEU A 274 -5.16 -17.29 -5.82
CA LEU A 274 -4.51 -17.55 -7.11
C LEU A 274 -3.04 -17.09 -7.09
N ALA A 275 -2.73 -15.91 -6.55
CA ALA A 275 -1.35 -15.43 -6.44
C ALA A 275 -0.49 -16.35 -5.56
N VAL A 276 -1.05 -16.88 -4.47
CA VAL A 276 -0.33 -17.87 -3.63
C VAL A 276 0.07 -19.11 -4.45
N HIS A 277 -0.77 -19.53 -5.40
CA HIS A 277 -0.51 -20.73 -6.22
C HIS A 277 0.39 -20.46 -7.43
N TYR A 278 0.15 -19.36 -8.15
CA TYR A 278 0.82 -19.06 -9.43
C TYR A 278 2.01 -18.10 -9.31
N GLY A 279 2.21 -17.49 -8.13
CA GLY A 279 3.26 -16.50 -7.89
C GLY A 279 2.73 -15.07 -7.99
N ASP A 280 3.65 -14.13 -8.18
CA ASP A 280 3.31 -12.71 -8.21
C ASP A 280 2.44 -12.40 -9.42
N LEU A 281 1.36 -11.64 -9.20
CA LEU A 281 0.40 -11.27 -10.24
C LEU A 281 0.44 -9.76 -10.49
N ASP A 282 0.34 -9.38 -11.76
CA ASP A 282 0.08 -8.01 -12.18
C ASP A 282 -1.43 -7.81 -12.30
N ILE A 283 -2.01 -7.09 -11.35
CA ILE A 283 -3.45 -6.94 -11.19
C ILE A 283 -3.90 -5.65 -11.85
N ILE A 284 -4.87 -5.74 -12.75
CA ILE A 284 -5.57 -4.59 -13.33
C ILE A 284 -7.05 -4.70 -12.94
N THR A 285 -7.53 -3.67 -12.26
CA THR A 285 -8.93 -3.57 -11.82
C THR A 285 -9.53 -2.28 -12.34
N GLY A 286 -10.70 -2.34 -12.97
CA GLY A 286 -11.30 -1.14 -13.57
C GLY A 286 -12.81 -1.07 -13.47
N THR A 287 -13.34 -0.01 -14.03
CA THR A 287 -14.77 0.23 -14.18
C THR A 287 -15.22 -0.06 -15.61
N HIS A 288 -16.50 -0.37 -15.78
CA HIS A 288 -17.09 -0.60 -17.09
C HIS A 288 -18.45 0.11 -17.18
N ASP A 289 -18.57 0.98 -18.18
CA ASP A 289 -19.76 1.78 -18.48
C ASP A 289 -20.28 2.60 -17.27
N ILE A 290 -21.46 3.20 -17.42
CA ILE A 290 -22.15 4.00 -16.41
C ILE A 290 -23.48 3.33 -16.08
N LEU A 291 -23.73 3.14 -14.79
CA LEU A 291 -24.98 2.59 -14.29
C LEU A 291 -26.18 3.40 -14.81
N THR A 292 -27.22 2.71 -15.29
CA THR A 292 -28.46 3.33 -15.75
C THR A 292 -29.67 2.81 -14.98
N TYR A 293 -30.62 3.71 -14.68
CA TYR A 293 -31.91 3.38 -14.10
C TYR A 293 -33.04 4.16 -14.79
N LEU A 294 -34.25 3.64 -14.71
CA LEU A 294 -35.45 4.36 -15.14
C LEU A 294 -35.79 5.45 -14.11
N ASP A 295 -36.06 6.66 -14.59
CA ASP A 295 -36.71 7.71 -13.81
C ASP A 295 -38.22 7.44 -13.66
N GLN A 296 -38.93 8.34 -12.95
CA GLN A 296 -40.37 8.22 -12.74
C GLN A 296 -41.21 8.28 -14.02
N GLU A 297 -40.64 8.77 -15.12
CA GLU A 297 -41.27 8.90 -16.44
C GLU A 297 -40.89 7.71 -17.36
N ASN A 298 -40.19 6.70 -16.84
CA ASN A 298 -39.66 5.55 -17.57
C ASN A 298 -38.59 5.90 -18.62
N ASN A 299 -37.84 6.98 -18.43
CA ASN A 299 -36.66 7.27 -19.25
C ASN A 299 -35.39 6.74 -18.58
N PHE A 300 -34.48 6.17 -19.37
CA PHE A 300 -33.17 5.75 -18.86
C PHE A 300 -32.30 6.96 -18.51
N GLN A 301 -31.83 7.00 -17.26
CA GLN A 301 -30.92 8.01 -16.74
C GLN A 301 -29.61 7.38 -16.31
N LYS A 302 -28.50 8.05 -16.65
CA LYS A 302 -27.16 7.69 -16.15
C LYS A 302 -26.99 8.16 -14.72
N ILE A 303 -26.37 7.33 -13.89
CA ILE A 303 -26.15 7.60 -12.47
C ILE A 303 -24.72 8.08 -12.23
N TYR A 304 -24.60 9.29 -11.70
CA TYR A 304 -23.34 9.87 -11.24
C TYR A 304 -23.47 10.27 -9.77
N LEU A 305 -22.34 10.36 -9.05
CA LEU A 305 -22.30 10.85 -7.67
C LEU A 305 -21.76 12.27 -7.51
N GLY A 306 -21.14 12.82 -8.56
CA GLY A 306 -20.70 14.21 -8.59
C GLY A 306 -21.88 15.16 -8.85
N ASN A 307 -21.70 16.44 -8.59
CA ASN A 307 -22.57 17.46 -9.18
C ASN A 307 -22.20 17.58 -10.67
N GLU A 308 -23.21 17.63 -11.53
CA GLU A 308 -23.10 18.27 -12.85
C GLU A 308 -23.04 19.79 -12.68
#